data_AF-A0A8K1EPA0-F1
#
_entry.id   AF-A0A8K1EPA0-F1
#
_cell.length_a   1.000
_cell.length_b   1.000
_cell.length_c   1.000
_cell.angle_alpha   90.00
_cell.angle_beta   90.00
_cell.angle_gamma   90.00
#
_symmetry.space_group_name_H-M   'P 1'
#
loop_
_entity.id
_entity.type
_entity.pdbx_description
1 polymer ?
#
loop_
_entity_poly.entity_id
_entity_poly.type
_entity_poly.pdbx_seq_one_letter_code
_entity_poly.pdbx_strand_id
1 'polypeptide(L)'
;TPTKFAEIVEENLKSASSKTDVFIRPKSWIEEQEMGSFLSVAKGSEEPPVFLEIHYKGSPNASEPPLVFVGKGITFDSGGISIKAAANMDLMRADMGGAATICSAIVSAAKLDLPINIVGLAPLCENMPSGKANKPGDVVRAKNGKTIQVDNTDAEGRLILADALCYAHTFNPKAIINAATLTGAMDIALGSGATGVFTNSSWLWNKLFEASIETGGRVWRMPLFEHYTRQVIDCQLADVNNTGKYRSAGACTAAAFLKEFV
;
A
#
# COMPACT_ATOMS: atom_id res chain seq x y z
N THR A 1 10.37 12.21 -5.21
CA THR A 1 10.98 10.92 -5.57
C THR A 1 10.90 9.96 -4.40
N PRO A 2 11.01 8.65 -4.63
CA PRO A 2 11.02 7.60 -3.60
C PRO A 2 12.07 7.85 -2.51
N THR A 3 13.32 8.13 -2.91
CA THR A 3 14.43 8.42 -2.00
C THR A 3 14.14 9.62 -1.11
N LYS A 4 13.67 10.73 -1.70
CA LYS A 4 13.45 11.95 -0.92
C LYS A 4 12.32 11.81 0.10
N PHE A 5 11.26 11.08 -0.25
CA PHE A 5 10.21 10.74 0.71
C PHE A 5 10.78 9.96 1.90
N ALA A 6 11.59 8.92 1.62
CA ALA A 6 12.18 8.08 2.64
C ALA A 6 13.14 8.84 3.58
N GLU A 7 14.01 9.69 3.05
CA GLU A 7 14.92 10.55 3.84
C GLU A 7 14.16 11.50 4.78
N ILE A 8 13.08 12.12 4.28
CA ILE A 8 12.28 13.05 5.10
C ILE A 8 11.58 12.28 6.23
N VAL A 9 11.03 11.09 5.97
CA VAL A 9 10.42 10.26 7.01
C VAL A 9 11.48 9.82 8.03
N GLU A 10 12.67 9.44 7.57
CA GLU A 10 13.79 9.04 8.43
C GLU A 10 14.18 10.14 9.42
N GLU A 11 14.42 11.36 8.92
CA GLU A 11 14.79 12.52 9.74
C GLU A 11 13.73 12.82 10.80
N ASN A 12 12.46 12.83 10.40
CA ASN A 12 11.34 13.13 11.28
C ASN A 12 11.15 12.06 12.36
N LEU A 13 11.32 10.78 12.02
CA LEU A 13 11.16 9.68 12.97
C LEU A 13 12.32 9.63 13.98
N LYS A 14 13.56 9.78 13.51
CA LYS A 14 14.74 9.82 14.39
C LYS A 14 14.73 11.03 15.33
N SER A 15 14.18 12.16 14.88
CA SER A 15 13.98 13.34 15.72
C SER A 15 12.87 13.15 16.75
N ALA A 16 11.89 12.28 16.48
CA ALA A 16 10.77 12.01 17.38
C ALA A 16 11.14 11.13 18.56
N SER A 17 12.00 10.13 18.38
CA SER A 17 12.42 9.21 19.44
C SER A 17 13.73 8.53 19.10
N SER A 18 14.55 8.21 20.11
CA SER A 18 15.76 7.40 19.93
C SER A 18 15.47 5.89 19.80
N LYS A 19 14.24 5.45 20.06
CA LYS A 19 13.82 4.04 20.01
C LYS A 19 13.41 3.57 18.61
N THR A 20 14.07 4.07 17.58
CA THR A 20 13.65 3.88 16.17
C THR A 20 14.77 3.33 15.30
N ASP A 21 14.43 2.42 14.39
CA ASP A 21 15.31 2.01 13.30
C ASP A 21 14.65 2.36 11.96
N VAL A 22 15.46 2.75 10.97
CA VAL A 22 14.99 3.07 9.62
C VAL A 22 15.88 2.39 8.60
N PHE A 23 15.25 1.69 7.67
CA PHE A 23 15.93 1.04 6.55
C PHE A 23 15.31 1.55 5.25
N ILE A 24 16.11 2.28 4.47
CA ILE A 24 15.78 2.66 3.10
C ILE A 24 16.33 1.55 2.20
N ARG A 25 15.52 0.51 1.96
CA ARG A 25 15.97 -0.68 1.24
C ARG A 25 16.12 -0.37 -0.26
N PRO A 26 17.29 -0.58 -0.86
CA PRO A 26 17.52 -0.31 -2.28
C PRO A 26 16.90 -1.40 -3.17
N LYS A 27 16.92 -1.17 -4.49
CA LYS A 27 16.46 -2.13 -5.50
C LYS A 27 17.05 -3.53 -5.35
N SER A 28 18.33 -3.67 -5.03
CA SER A 28 18.96 -4.99 -4.85
C SER A 28 18.29 -5.80 -3.72
N TRP A 29 17.94 -5.14 -2.61
CA TRP A 29 17.20 -5.79 -1.53
C TRP A 29 15.79 -6.19 -1.97
N ILE A 30 15.12 -5.34 -2.76
CA ILE A 30 13.77 -5.63 -3.30
C ILE A 30 13.82 -6.88 -4.21
N GLU A 31 14.88 -7.02 -5.02
CA GLU A 31 15.16 -8.20 -5.85
C GLU A 31 15.43 -9.44 -4.99
N GLU A 32 16.30 -9.34 -3.96
CA GLU A 32 16.57 -10.44 -3.01
C GLU A 32 15.31 -10.91 -2.27
N GLN A 33 14.35 -10.02 -2.03
CA GLN A 33 13.07 -10.33 -1.39
C GLN A 33 12.02 -10.93 -2.33
N GLU A 34 12.37 -11.16 -3.61
CA GLU A 34 11.47 -11.67 -4.65
C GLU A 34 10.19 -10.84 -4.82
N MET A 35 10.26 -9.52 -4.62
CA MET A 35 9.12 -8.60 -4.78
C MET A 35 8.85 -8.28 -6.26
N GLY A 36 8.59 -9.31 -7.06
CA GLY A 36 8.46 -9.20 -8.52
C GLY A 36 7.27 -8.34 -8.95
N SER A 37 6.19 -8.29 -8.17
CA SER A 37 5.03 -7.46 -8.45
C SER A 37 5.35 -5.98 -8.29
N PHE A 38 6.03 -5.59 -7.20
CA PHE A 38 6.51 -4.22 -6.98
C PHE A 38 7.55 -3.80 -8.03
N LEU A 39 8.54 -4.66 -8.30
CA LEU A 39 9.58 -4.39 -9.30
C LEU A 39 8.99 -4.15 -10.69
N SER A 40 7.90 -4.84 -11.04
CA SER A 40 7.22 -4.68 -12.32
C SER A 40 6.65 -3.26 -12.54
N VAL A 41 6.22 -2.60 -11.47
CA VAL A 41 5.73 -1.21 -11.54
C VAL A 41 6.91 -0.26 -11.67
N ALA A 42 7.90 -0.39 -10.78
CA ALA A 42 9.04 0.52 -10.69
C ALA A 42 9.89 0.57 -11.96
N LYS A 43 10.06 -0.56 -12.65
CA LYS A 43 10.95 -0.66 -13.82
C LYS A 43 10.59 0.31 -14.95
N GLY A 44 9.37 0.86 -14.99
CA GLY A 44 8.95 1.80 -16.02
C GLY A 44 9.63 3.17 -15.92
N SER A 45 10.01 3.61 -14.72
CA SER A 45 10.70 4.90 -14.51
C SER A 45 12.23 4.74 -14.53
N GLU A 46 12.93 5.85 -14.73
CA GLU A 46 14.37 5.97 -14.46
C GLU A 46 14.64 6.26 -12.98
N GLU A 47 13.63 6.73 -12.23
CA GLU A 47 13.77 7.00 -10.81
C GLU A 47 13.91 5.69 -10.00
N PRO A 48 14.98 5.52 -9.18
CA PRO A 48 15.19 4.31 -8.43
C PRO A 48 14.07 4.02 -7.40
N PRO A 49 13.55 2.78 -7.32
CA PRO A 49 12.62 2.41 -6.26
C PRO A 49 13.36 2.21 -4.94
N VAL A 50 12.64 2.46 -3.84
CA VAL A 50 13.06 2.06 -2.49
C VAL A 50 11.91 1.38 -1.77
N PHE A 51 12.22 0.47 -0.85
CA PHE A 51 11.25 -0.05 0.09
C PHE A 51 11.60 0.51 1.47
N LEU A 52 10.77 1.43 1.96
CA LEU A 52 10.99 2.04 3.27
C LEU A 52 10.43 1.12 4.35
N GLU A 53 11.28 0.77 5.30
CA GLU A 53 10.93 -0.03 6.47
C GLU A 53 11.35 0.76 7.72
N ILE A 54 10.38 1.10 8.57
CA ILE A 54 10.59 1.85 9.81
C ILE A 54 10.11 1.05 11.02
N HIS A 55 10.87 1.12 12.10
CA HIS A 55 10.58 0.44 13.36
C HIS A 55 10.50 1.46 14.47
N TYR A 56 9.43 1.42 15.26
CA TYR A 56 9.30 2.12 16.53
C TYR A 56 9.17 1.09 17.66
N LYS A 57 10.16 1.07 18.56
CA LYS A 57 10.31 0.08 19.64
C LYS A 57 9.83 0.66 20.97
N GLY A 58 8.57 1.07 21.01
CA GLY A 58 7.97 1.73 22.18
C GLY A 58 7.61 0.78 23.32
N SER A 59 7.40 -0.51 23.04
CA SER A 59 7.00 -1.50 24.05
C SER A 59 8.09 -1.68 25.11
N PRO A 60 7.74 -1.79 26.41
CA PRO A 60 8.68 -2.22 27.45
C PRO A 60 9.26 -3.61 27.18
N ASN A 61 8.51 -4.46 26.48
CA ASN A 61 8.95 -5.78 26.03
C ASN A 61 9.34 -5.73 24.55
N ALA A 62 10.64 -5.87 24.27
CA ALA A 62 11.17 -5.85 22.90
C ALA A 62 10.63 -6.99 22.01
N SER A 63 10.21 -8.11 22.59
CA SER A 63 9.64 -9.25 21.87
C SER A 63 8.12 -9.16 21.67
N GLU A 64 7.49 -8.08 22.15
CA GLU A 64 6.05 -7.88 21.97
C GLU A 64 5.73 -7.77 20.47
N PRO A 65 4.80 -8.58 19.94
CA PRO A 65 4.44 -8.52 18.52
C PRO A 65 3.98 -7.12 18.10
N PRO A 66 4.46 -6.58 16.96
CA PRO A 66 4.15 -5.21 16.55
C PRO A 66 2.76 -5.07 15.94
N LEU A 67 2.27 -3.84 15.87
CA LEU A 67 1.29 -3.45 14.85
C LEU A 67 2.05 -3.12 13.56
N VAL A 68 1.57 -3.61 12.41
CA VAL A 68 2.19 -3.30 11.12
C VAL A 68 1.29 -2.37 10.31
N PHE A 69 1.84 -1.26 9.83
CA PHE A 69 1.20 -0.33 8.93
C PHE A 69 1.85 -0.42 7.54
N VAL A 70 1.04 -0.47 6.48
CA VAL A 70 1.52 -0.56 5.09
C VAL A 70 0.96 0.58 4.24
N GLY A 71 1.81 1.35 3.57
CA GLY A 71 1.37 2.51 2.77
C GLY A 71 1.70 2.39 1.30
N LYS A 72 0.72 2.61 0.41
CA LYS A 72 0.99 2.80 -1.03
C LYS A 72 1.85 4.06 -1.22
N GLY A 73 2.99 3.91 -1.88
CA GLY A 73 4.00 4.94 -2.05
C GLY A 73 4.30 5.32 -3.51
N ILE A 74 3.29 5.45 -4.38
CA ILE A 74 3.55 5.90 -5.75
C ILE A 74 3.81 7.41 -5.75
N THR A 75 5.06 7.83 -5.95
CA THR A 75 5.42 9.26 -5.84
C THR A 75 4.92 10.10 -7.00
N PHE A 76 4.63 9.46 -8.14
CA PHE A 76 3.86 10.02 -9.22
C PHE A 76 3.24 8.89 -10.05
N ASP A 77 1.96 9.01 -10.37
CA ASP A 77 1.21 8.02 -11.15
C ASP A 77 0.69 8.59 -12.47
N SER A 78 1.35 8.23 -13.57
CA SER A 78 0.87 8.55 -14.92
C SER A 78 -0.12 7.51 -15.46
N GLY A 79 -0.28 6.38 -14.76
CA GLY A 79 -0.93 5.16 -15.21
C GLY A 79 -0.06 4.21 -16.04
N GLY A 80 1.16 4.62 -16.40
CA GLY A 80 2.06 3.78 -17.21
C GLY A 80 1.58 3.68 -18.66
N ILE A 81 1.62 2.48 -19.24
CA ILE A 81 1.14 2.24 -20.61
C ILE A 81 -0.39 2.42 -20.73
N SER A 82 -1.14 2.06 -19.69
CA SER A 82 -2.54 2.43 -19.48
C SER A 82 -2.67 3.89 -19.03
N ILE A 83 -2.17 4.82 -19.85
CA ILE A 83 -1.95 6.23 -19.47
C ILE A 83 -3.24 6.95 -19.06
N LYS A 84 -3.14 7.76 -17.99
CA LYS A 84 -4.22 8.64 -17.53
C LYS A 84 -4.48 9.79 -18.53
N ALA A 85 -5.66 10.37 -18.44
CA ALA A 85 -5.98 11.61 -19.14
C ALA A 85 -5.18 12.80 -18.57
N ALA A 86 -4.90 13.81 -19.41
CA ALA A 86 -4.10 14.97 -19.00
C ALA A 86 -4.77 15.83 -17.91
N ALA A 87 -6.10 15.91 -17.90
CA ALA A 87 -6.85 16.73 -16.94
C ALA A 87 -6.54 16.30 -15.50
N ASN A 88 -6.06 17.24 -14.70
CA ASN A 88 -5.78 17.08 -13.26
C ASN A 88 -4.75 15.98 -12.91
N MET A 89 -3.94 15.53 -13.86
CA MET A 89 -2.90 14.53 -13.61
C MET A 89 -1.85 15.02 -12.60
N ASP A 90 -1.69 16.34 -12.42
CA ASP A 90 -0.82 16.92 -11.41
C ASP A 90 -1.14 16.40 -9.99
N LEU A 91 -2.40 16.10 -9.70
CA LEU A 91 -2.85 15.57 -8.41
C LEU A 91 -2.24 14.21 -8.08
N MET A 92 -1.76 13.46 -9.09
CA MET A 92 -1.12 12.16 -8.90
C MET A 92 0.25 12.24 -8.22
N ARG A 93 0.79 13.44 -7.98
CA ARG A 93 1.90 13.64 -7.02
C ARG A 93 1.54 13.21 -5.59
N ALA A 94 0.24 13.13 -5.28
CA ALA A 94 -0.28 12.71 -3.98
C ALA A 94 -0.60 11.20 -3.92
N ASP A 95 -0.25 10.42 -4.94
CA ASP A 95 -0.53 8.97 -4.99
C ASP A 95 0.37 8.12 -4.04
N MET A 96 1.15 8.84 -3.24
CA MET A 96 1.93 8.36 -2.10
C MET A 96 1.25 8.69 -0.76
N GLY A 97 0.00 9.16 -0.78
CA GLY A 97 -0.74 9.58 0.42
C GLY A 97 -0.94 8.44 1.43
N GLY A 98 -1.00 7.19 0.95
CA GLY A 98 -1.01 6.00 1.81
C GLY A 98 0.26 5.88 2.66
N ALA A 99 1.43 5.98 2.02
CA ALA A 99 2.72 6.02 2.72
C ALA A 99 2.84 7.26 3.62
N ALA A 100 2.43 8.44 3.15
CA ALA A 100 2.50 9.67 3.94
C ALA A 100 1.73 9.54 5.27
N THR A 101 0.47 9.12 5.20
CA THR A 101 -0.41 9.06 6.38
C THR A 101 0.07 8.06 7.42
N ILE A 102 0.45 6.84 7.01
CA ILE A 102 0.93 5.83 7.96
C ILE A 102 2.29 6.19 8.56
N CYS A 103 3.21 6.74 7.77
CA CYS A 103 4.52 7.16 8.28
C CYS A 103 4.38 8.32 9.27
N SER A 104 3.55 9.32 8.96
CA SER A 104 3.29 10.44 9.88
C SER A 104 2.57 10.00 11.17
N ALA A 105 1.69 9.00 11.09
CA ALA A 105 1.07 8.41 12.27
C ALA A 105 2.11 7.75 13.18
N ILE A 106 3.08 7.01 12.62
CA ILE A 106 4.17 6.38 13.38
C ILE A 106 5.10 7.42 14.00
N VAL A 107 5.47 8.47 13.24
CA VAL A 107 6.25 9.60 13.78
C VAL A 107 5.52 10.23 14.98
N SER A 108 4.22 10.43 14.87
CA SER A 108 3.40 11.01 15.95
C SER A 108 3.29 10.08 17.16
N ALA A 109 3.11 8.77 16.93
CA ALA A 109 3.11 7.76 17.99
C ALA A 109 4.46 7.71 18.73
N ALA A 110 5.57 7.87 18.01
CA ALA A 110 6.91 7.96 18.59
C ALA A 110 7.09 9.23 19.44
N LYS A 111 6.61 10.40 18.97
CA LYS A 111 6.61 11.66 19.75
C LYS A 111 5.77 11.57 21.03
N LEU A 112 4.73 10.75 21.02
CA LEU A 112 3.86 10.51 22.18
C LEU A 112 4.40 9.43 23.12
N ASP A 113 5.55 8.83 22.81
CA ASP A 113 6.16 7.74 23.57
C ASP A 113 5.17 6.60 23.89
N LEU A 114 4.30 6.25 22.92
CA LEU A 114 3.30 5.21 23.13
C LEU A 114 3.98 3.85 23.42
N PRO A 115 3.55 3.10 24.46
CA PRO A 115 4.25 1.91 24.93
C PRO A 115 3.96 0.66 24.08
N ILE A 116 4.12 0.75 22.76
CA ILE A 116 3.81 -0.30 21.79
C ILE A 116 4.88 -0.39 20.70
N ASN A 117 5.07 -1.59 20.14
CA ASN A 117 5.91 -1.80 18.96
C ASN A 117 5.11 -1.54 17.68
N ILE A 118 5.67 -0.75 16.77
CA ILE A 118 5.05 -0.45 15.47
C ILE A 118 6.08 -0.61 14.36
N VAL A 119 5.69 -1.26 13.27
CA VAL A 119 6.47 -1.35 12.03
C VAL A 119 5.69 -0.64 10.92
N GLY A 120 6.37 0.20 10.15
CA GLY A 120 5.83 0.86 8.97
C GLY A 120 6.53 0.38 7.71
N LEU A 121 5.75 0.02 6.69
CA LEU A 121 6.25 -0.49 5.41
C LEU A 121 5.69 0.37 4.27
N ALA A 122 6.55 0.89 3.39
CA ALA A 122 6.14 1.68 2.24
C ALA A 122 6.97 1.31 0.99
N PRO A 123 6.43 0.50 0.06
CA PRO A 123 7.01 0.36 -1.27
C PRO A 123 6.86 1.70 -2.02
N LEU A 124 7.98 2.29 -2.44
CA LEU A 124 8.04 3.61 -3.07
C LEU A 124 8.65 3.53 -4.47
N CYS A 125 7.91 3.97 -5.48
CA CYS A 125 8.38 4.11 -6.86
C CYS A 125 7.52 5.12 -7.63
N GLU A 126 7.81 5.33 -8.90
CA GLU A 126 6.89 5.99 -9.84
C GLU A 126 6.21 4.95 -10.73
N ASN A 127 5.09 5.33 -11.35
CA ASN A 127 4.45 4.57 -12.42
C ASN A 127 4.51 5.38 -13.72
N MET A 128 5.38 4.99 -14.65
CA MET A 128 5.72 5.77 -15.85
C MET A 128 5.69 4.92 -17.13
N PRO A 129 5.20 5.47 -18.27
CA PRO A 129 5.35 4.82 -19.57
C PRO A 129 6.81 4.94 -20.05
N SER A 130 7.35 3.85 -20.57
CA SER A 130 8.65 3.81 -21.23
C SER A 130 8.80 2.50 -22.03
N GLY A 131 9.91 2.34 -22.75
CA GLY A 131 10.23 1.09 -23.45
C GLY A 131 10.45 -0.14 -22.55
N LYS A 132 10.51 0.04 -21.22
CA LYS A 132 10.71 -1.02 -20.22
C LYS A 132 9.53 -1.19 -19.26
N ALA A 133 8.47 -0.38 -19.40
CA ALA A 133 7.31 -0.38 -18.52
C ALA A 133 6.51 -1.70 -18.58
N ASN A 134 5.65 -1.91 -17.58
CA ASN A 134 4.65 -2.98 -17.65
C ASN A 134 3.77 -2.82 -18.89
N LYS A 135 3.38 -3.94 -19.49
CA LYS A 135 2.48 -3.98 -20.64
C LYS A 135 1.18 -4.67 -20.20
N PRO A 136 0.00 -4.18 -20.64
CA PRO A 136 -1.25 -4.90 -20.48
C PRO A 136 -1.12 -6.36 -20.93
N GLY A 137 -1.48 -7.31 -20.07
CA GLY A 137 -1.38 -8.76 -20.27
C GLY A 137 -0.09 -9.39 -19.74
N ASP A 138 0.90 -8.62 -19.27
CA ASP A 138 2.07 -9.18 -18.58
C ASP A 138 1.63 -9.99 -17.35
N VAL A 139 2.28 -11.12 -17.10
CA VAL A 139 2.11 -11.90 -15.85
C VAL A 139 3.34 -11.73 -14.97
N VAL A 140 3.14 -11.31 -13.73
CA VAL A 140 4.20 -11.08 -12.75
C VAL A 140 4.02 -11.99 -11.54
N ARG A 141 5.12 -12.37 -10.89
CA ARG A 141 5.10 -13.22 -9.69
C ARG A 141 5.29 -12.35 -8.45
N ALA A 142 4.35 -12.42 -7.51
CA ALA A 142 4.45 -11.78 -6.21
C ALA A 142 5.34 -12.58 -5.24
N LYS A 143 5.72 -11.97 -4.13
CA LYS A 143 6.58 -12.54 -3.08
C LYS A 143 6.07 -13.87 -2.52
N ASN A 144 4.76 -14.05 -2.40
CA ASN A 144 4.17 -15.33 -1.93
C ASN A 144 4.08 -16.40 -3.02
N GLY A 145 4.57 -16.12 -4.23
CA GLY A 145 4.56 -17.02 -5.37
C GLY A 145 3.31 -16.97 -6.24
N LYS A 146 2.23 -16.29 -5.82
CA LYS A 146 1.06 -16.08 -6.68
C LYS A 146 1.43 -15.27 -7.93
N THR A 147 0.83 -15.63 -9.04
CA THR A 147 0.96 -14.92 -10.31
C THR A 147 -0.19 -13.93 -10.49
N ILE A 148 0.13 -12.75 -11.04
CA ILE A 148 -0.82 -11.66 -11.28
C ILE A 148 -0.80 -11.32 -12.77
N GLN A 149 -1.96 -11.38 -13.42
CA GLN A 149 -2.15 -10.81 -14.76
C GLN A 149 -2.36 -9.30 -14.63
N VAL A 150 -1.48 -8.52 -15.26
CA VAL A 150 -1.49 -7.06 -15.26
C VAL A 150 -2.25 -6.57 -16.49
N ASP A 151 -3.58 -6.53 -16.44
CA ASP A 151 -4.41 -6.08 -17.57
C ASP A 151 -4.53 -4.55 -17.66
N ASN A 152 -4.34 -3.85 -16.54
CA ASN A 152 -4.30 -2.39 -16.53
C ASN A 152 -3.12 -1.91 -15.69
N THR A 153 -2.19 -1.17 -16.30
CA THR A 153 -0.98 -0.69 -15.59
C THR A 153 -1.25 0.48 -14.65
N ASP A 154 -2.46 1.07 -14.70
CA ASP A 154 -2.99 2.09 -13.79
C ASP A 154 -3.68 1.47 -12.54
N ALA A 155 -3.63 0.13 -12.44
CA ALA A 155 -3.98 -0.60 -11.23
C ALA A 155 -2.69 -1.10 -10.53
N GLU A 156 -1.68 -0.24 -10.47
CA GLU A 156 -0.34 -0.50 -9.93
C GLU A 156 -0.30 -0.52 -8.40
N GLY A 157 -1.12 0.29 -7.72
CA GLY A 157 -1.08 0.40 -6.27
C GLY A 157 -1.32 -0.93 -5.57
N ARG A 158 -2.20 -1.77 -6.12
CA ARG A 158 -2.42 -3.11 -5.57
C ARG A 158 -1.29 -4.08 -5.88
N LEU A 159 -0.54 -3.86 -6.97
CA LEU A 159 0.63 -4.66 -7.32
C LEU A 159 1.76 -4.45 -6.30
N ILE A 160 2.08 -3.19 -5.97
CA ILE A 160 3.13 -2.89 -5.00
C ILE A 160 2.72 -3.31 -3.57
N LEU A 161 1.43 -3.20 -3.25
CA LEU A 161 0.89 -3.61 -1.96
C LEU A 161 0.87 -5.13 -1.79
N ALA A 162 0.69 -5.92 -2.86
CA ALA A 162 0.72 -7.38 -2.77
C ALA A 162 2.01 -7.88 -2.11
N ASP A 163 3.16 -7.39 -2.57
CA ASP A 163 4.47 -7.76 -2.02
C ASP A 163 4.70 -7.21 -0.61
N ALA A 164 4.28 -5.96 -0.36
CA ALA A 164 4.41 -5.35 0.96
C ALA A 164 3.54 -6.03 2.03
N LEU A 165 2.31 -6.43 1.67
CA LEU A 165 1.43 -7.21 2.55
C LEU A 165 2.00 -8.61 2.78
N CYS A 166 2.55 -9.29 1.77
CA CYS A 166 3.27 -10.54 1.98
C CYS A 166 4.44 -10.37 2.96
N TYR A 167 5.23 -9.31 2.81
CA TYR A 167 6.35 -9.02 3.71
C TYR A 167 5.90 -8.67 5.14
N ALA A 168 4.75 -8.01 5.30
CA ALA A 168 4.18 -7.65 6.60
C ALA A 168 3.95 -8.87 7.51
N HIS A 169 3.65 -10.05 6.95
CA HIS A 169 3.42 -11.27 7.73
C HIS A 169 4.69 -11.80 8.39
N THR A 170 5.89 -11.45 7.90
CA THR A 170 7.16 -11.93 8.47
C THR A 170 7.41 -11.41 9.90
N PHE A 171 6.71 -10.34 10.29
CA PHE A 171 6.80 -9.73 11.62
C PHE A 171 5.86 -10.36 12.66
N ASN A 172 5.05 -11.37 12.29
CA ASN A 172 4.01 -11.95 13.14
C ASN A 172 3.13 -10.90 13.86
N PRO A 173 2.51 -9.96 13.12
CA PRO A 173 1.89 -8.78 13.71
C PRO A 173 0.60 -9.07 14.47
N LYS A 174 0.25 -8.20 15.42
CA LYS A 174 -1.06 -8.20 16.10
C LYS A 174 -2.20 -7.80 15.16
N ALA A 175 -1.92 -6.87 14.26
CA ALA A 175 -2.82 -6.41 13.21
C ALA A 175 -2.02 -5.78 12.07
N ILE A 176 -2.56 -5.87 10.86
CA ILE A 176 -2.04 -5.20 9.67
C ILE A 176 -3.08 -4.16 9.23
N ILE A 177 -2.64 -2.91 9.07
CA ILE A 177 -3.48 -1.81 8.55
C ILE A 177 -2.77 -1.25 7.33
N ASN A 178 -3.41 -1.30 6.16
CA ASN A 178 -2.88 -0.63 4.97
C ASN A 178 -3.69 0.61 4.59
N ALA A 179 -3.01 1.64 4.06
CA ALA A 179 -3.63 2.85 3.52
C ALA A 179 -3.17 3.10 2.09
N ALA A 180 -4.10 3.53 1.22
CA ALA A 180 -3.79 3.78 -0.19
C ALA A 180 -4.81 4.71 -0.86
N THR A 181 -4.31 5.62 -1.68
CA THR A 181 -5.06 6.35 -2.73
C THR A 181 -5.35 5.40 -3.89
N LEU A 182 -6.16 4.38 -3.64
CA LEU A 182 -6.12 3.15 -4.47
C LEU A 182 -7.00 3.18 -5.72
N THR A 183 -8.17 3.84 -5.67
CA THR A 183 -9.14 3.76 -6.78
C THR A 183 -9.93 5.05 -6.90
N GLY A 184 -10.18 5.50 -8.13
CA GLY A 184 -11.19 6.53 -8.39
C GLY A 184 -12.61 6.08 -8.02
N ALA A 185 -12.88 4.77 -8.00
CA ALA A 185 -14.18 4.23 -7.58
C ALA A 185 -14.52 4.55 -6.10
N MET A 186 -13.52 4.72 -5.23
CA MET A 186 -13.75 5.13 -3.83
C MET A 186 -14.19 6.59 -3.74
N ASP A 187 -13.57 7.46 -4.54
CA ASP A 187 -13.95 8.87 -4.63
C ASP A 187 -15.39 9.01 -5.15
N ILE A 188 -15.76 8.27 -6.20
CA ILE A 188 -17.16 8.25 -6.68
C ILE A 188 -18.14 7.72 -5.62
N ALA A 189 -17.72 6.77 -4.78
CA ALA A 189 -18.59 6.15 -3.79
C ALA A 189 -18.89 7.05 -2.57
N LEU A 190 -17.86 7.69 -2.01
CA LEU A 190 -17.96 8.43 -0.73
C LEU A 190 -17.47 9.87 -0.80
N GLY A 191 -16.83 10.27 -1.91
CA GLY A 191 -16.12 11.54 -2.04
C GLY A 191 -15.12 11.75 -0.91
N SER A 192 -15.02 12.98 -0.43
CA SER A 192 -14.23 13.37 0.73
C SER A 192 -14.98 13.23 2.07
N GLY A 193 -16.16 12.59 2.08
CA GLY A 193 -16.99 12.50 3.28
C GLY A 193 -16.38 11.63 4.38
N ALA A 194 -15.82 10.49 4.00
CA ALA A 194 -15.18 9.53 4.90
C ALA A 194 -14.20 8.61 4.14
N THR A 195 -13.20 8.08 4.84
CA THR A 195 -12.33 7.04 4.29
C THR A 195 -13.05 5.68 4.28
N GLY A 196 -13.09 5.00 3.13
CA GLY A 196 -13.63 3.65 3.03
C GLY A 196 -12.70 2.61 3.68
N VAL A 197 -13.21 1.85 4.65
CA VAL A 197 -12.48 0.82 5.38
C VAL A 197 -12.99 -0.56 5.03
N PHE A 198 -12.09 -1.39 4.50
CA PHE A 198 -12.31 -2.80 4.25
C PHE A 198 -11.58 -3.61 5.34
N THR A 199 -12.29 -4.45 6.08
CA THR A 199 -11.66 -5.29 7.11
C THR A 199 -12.41 -6.59 7.37
N ASN A 200 -11.64 -7.66 7.57
CA ASN A 200 -12.11 -8.98 7.98
C ASN A 200 -12.40 -9.06 9.49
N SER A 201 -12.10 -8.01 10.27
CA SER A 201 -12.29 -7.97 11.71
C SER A 201 -13.26 -6.86 12.11
N SER A 202 -14.43 -7.24 12.65
CA SER A 202 -15.38 -6.28 13.20
C SER A 202 -14.84 -5.56 14.45
N TRP A 203 -13.94 -6.20 15.21
CA TRP A 203 -13.25 -5.54 16.32
C TRP A 203 -12.38 -4.39 15.82
N LEU A 204 -11.57 -4.62 14.77
CA LEU A 204 -10.69 -3.59 14.22
C LEU A 204 -11.49 -2.45 13.57
N TRP A 205 -12.59 -2.79 12.88
CA TRP A 205 -13.54 -1.79 12.39
C TRP A 205 -14.05 -0.88 13.51
N ASN A 206 -14.53 -1.44 14.62
CA ASN A 206 -15.07 -0.64 15.72
C ASN A 206 -14.00 0.26 16.36
N LYS A 207 -12.76 -0.23 16.50
CA LYS A 207 -11.66 0.61 16.99
C LYS A 207 -11.33 1.80 16.10
N LEU A 208 -11.30 1.60 14.78
CA LEU A 208 -11.11 2.69 13.82
C LEU A 208 -12.30 3.65 13.83
N PHE A 209 -13.52 3.11 13.91
CA PHE A 209 -14.74 3.91 13.94
C PHE A 209 -14.83 4.79 15.20
N GLU A 210 -14.58 4.23 16.39
CA GLU A 210 -14.52 4.97 17.66
C GLU A 210 -13.51 6.13 17.59
N ALA A 211 -12.28 5.86 17.10
CA ALA A 211 -11.25 6.90 16.93
C ALA A 211 -11.65 7.98 15.91
N SER A 212 -12.39 7.61 14.87
CA SER A 212 -12.84 8.55 13.83
C SER A 212 -13.88 9.55 14.34
N ILE A 213 -14.67 9.17 15.35
CA ILE A 213 -15.65 10.06 15.99
C ILE A 213 -14.91 11.17 16.75
N GLU A 214 -13.89 10.81 17.52
CA GLU A 214 -13.10 11.76 18.32
C GLU A 214 -12.32 12.73 17.44
N THR A 215 -11.64 12.22 16.42
CA THR A 215 -10.78 13.04 15.55
C THR A 215 -11.54 13.89 14.52
N GLY A 216 -12.80 13.55 14.25
CA GLY A 216 -13.56 14.09 13.11
C GLY A 216 -13.12 13.54 11.74
N GLY A 217 -12.01 12.79 11.67
CA GLY A 217 -11.52 12.09 10.48
C GLY A 217 -12.33 10.81 10.23
N ARG A 218 -13.58 10.97 9.76
CA ARG A 218 -14.57 9.89 9.64
C ARG A 218 -14.10 8.72 8.78
N VAL A 219 -14.44 7.51 9.21
CA VAL A 219 -14.32 6.28 8.42
C VAL A 219 -15.68 5.65 8.14
N TRP A 220 -15.81 4.94 7.02
CA TRP A 220 -17.03 4.24 6.62
C TRP A 220 -16.73 2.80 6.19
N ARG A 221 -17.47 1.81 6.69
CA ARG A 221 -17.17 0.41 6.39
C ARG A 221 -17.62 0.06 4.98
N MET A 222 -16.74 -0.60 4.24
CA MET A 222 -17.00 -1.13 2.91
C MET A 222 -16.91 -2.67 2.93
N PRO A 223 -17.66 -3.37 2.06
CA PRO A 223 -17.82 -4.83 2.15
C PRO A 223 -16.61 -5.61 1.61
N LEU A 224 -16.20 -6.66 2.32
CA LEU A 224 -15.20 -7.66 1.89
C LEU A 224 -15.86 -9.01 1.60
N PHE A 225 -16.70 -9.07 0.58
CA PHE A 225 -17.41 -10.29 0.21
C PHE A 225 -16.65 -11.13 -0.82
N GLU A 226 -16.83 -12.45 -0.74
CA GLU A 226 -16.29 -13.40 -1.71
C GLU A 226 -16.83 -13.14 -3.13
N HIS A 227 -18.03 -12.56 -3.24
CA HIS A 227 -18.60 -12.06 -4.50
C HIS A 227 -17.61 -11.18 -5.29
N TYR A 228 -16.83 -10.33 -4.62
CA TYR A 228 -15.83 -9.48 -5.28
C TYR A 228 -14.54 -10.24 -5.57
N THR A 229 -14.16 -11.21 -4.72
CA THR A 229 -13.00 -12.09 -4.97
C THR A 229 -13.19 -12.89 -6.26
N ARG A 230 -14.38 -13.48 -6.49
CA ARG A 230 -14.67 -14.21 -7.74
C ARG A 230 -14.37 -13.40 -9.00
N GLN A 231 -14.55 -12.09 -8.96
CA GLN A 231 -14.36 -11.22 -10.12
C GLN A 231 -12.89 -10.91 -10.44
N VAL A 232 -11.97 -11.19 -9.51
CA VAL A 232 -10.52 -10.98 -9.70
C VAL A 232 -9.76 -12.30 -9.84
N ILE A 233 -10.26 -13.41 -9.28
CA ILE A 233 -9.63 -14.74 -9.46
C ILE A 233 -10.09 -15.45 -10.74
N ASP A 234 -11.20 -15.02 -11.33
CA ASP A 234 -11.58 -15.42 -12.70
C ASP A 234 -10.63 -14.74 -13.69
N CYS A 235 -9.47 -15.37 -13.87
CA CYS A 235 -8.31 -14.85 -14.57
C CYS A 235 -7.86 -15.82 -15.66
N GLN A 236 -7.49 -15.29 -16.83
CA GLN A 236 -7.21 -16.10 -18.01
C GLN A 236 -5.79 -16.71 -17.98
N LEU A 237 -4.82 -15.98 -17.41
CA LEU A 237 -3.39 -16.30 -17.55
C LEU A 237 -2.66 -16.57 -16.22
N ALA A 238 -3.28 -16.23 -15.09
CA ALA A 238 -2.61 -16.18 -13.79
C ALA A 238 -3.57 -16.53 -12.64
N ASP A 239 -3.06 -16.60 -11.41
CA ASP A 239 -3.87 -16.90 -10.22
C ASP A 239 -4.88 -15.79 -9.89
N VAL A 240 -4.53 -14.53 -10.19
CA VAL A 240 -5.40 -13.37 -9.98
C VAL A 240 -5.18 -12.31 -11.07
N ASN A 241 -6.22 -11.56 -11.42
CA ASN A 241 -6.16 -10.41 -12.31
C ASN A 241 -6.09 -9.11 -11.50
N ASN A 242 -5.23 -8.16 -11.90
CA ASN A 242 -5.11 -6.89 -11.19
C ASN A 242 -6.32 -5.94 -11.43
N THR A 243 -7.25 -6.31 -12.29
CA THR A 243 -8.54 -5.65 -12.45
C THR A 243 -9.69 -6.65 -12.28
N GLY A 244 -10.88 -6.14 -11.92
CA GLY A 244 -12.07 -6.98 -11.91
C GLY A 244 -12.62 -7.16 -13.34
N LYS A 245 -13.30 -8.29 -13.57
CA LYS A 245 -13.99 -8.59 -14.83
C LYS A 245 -14.99 -7.52 -15.29
N TYR A 246 -15.52 -6.74 -14.33
CA TYR A 246 -16.51 -5.69 -14.57
C TYR A 246 -16.02 -4.35 -13.99
N ARG A 247 -16.55 -3.24 -14.52
CA ARG A 247 -16.28 -1.89 -14.00
C ARG A 247 -16.95 -1.61 -12.64
N SER A 248 -18.01 -2.34 -12.31
CA SER A 248 -18.80 -2.16 -11.09
C SER A 248 -17.98 -2.48 -9.84
N ALA A 249 -18.23 -1.73 -8.76
CA ALA A 249 -17.63 -1.95 -7.44
C ALA A 249 -16.09 -1.99 -7.45
N GLY A 250 -15.44 -1.15 -8.26
CA GLY A 250 -13.97 -1.13 -8.43
C GLY A 250 -13.16 -1.02 -7.13
N ALA A 251 -13.67 -0.31 -6.13
CA ALA A 251 -13.04 -0.25 -4.80
C ALA A 251 -13.11 -1.60 -4.06
N CYS A 252 -14.24 -2.31 -4.17
CA CYS A 252 -14.44 -3.59 -3.50
C CYS A 252 -13.64 -4.71 -4.17
N THR A 253 -13.53 -4.72 -5.51
CA THR A 253 -12.69 -5.68 -6.23
C THR A 253 -11.20 -5.42 -6.01
N ALA A 254 -10.78 -4.15 -5.87
CA ALA A 254 -9.42 -3.82 -5.44
C ALA A 254 -9.12 -4.34 -4.03
N ALA A 255 -10.04 -4.16 -3.08
CA ALA A 255 -9.89 -4.69 -1.73
C ALA A 255 -9.88 -6.24 -1.71
N ALA A 256 -10.70 -6.87 -2.57
CA ALA A 256 -10.71 -8.32 -2.74
C ALA A 256 -9.40 -8.85 -3.33
N PHE A 257 -8.78 -8.12 -4.26
CA PHE A 257 -7.43 -8.44 -4.74
C PHE A 257 -6.41 -8.41 -3.60
N LEU A 258 -6.41 -7.34 -2.78
CA LEU A 258 -5.46 -7.23 -1.66
C LEU A 258 -5.63 -8.38 -0.65
N LYS A 259 -6.87 -8.83 -0.42
CA LYS A 259 -7.19 -9.95 0.47
C LYS A 259 -6.50 -11.26 0.03
N GLU A 260 -6.14 -11.41 -1.24
CA GLU A 260 -5.43 -12.61 -1.72
C GLU A 260 -3.95 -12.69 -1.26
N PHE A 261 -3.45 -11.64 -0.62
CA PHE A 261 -2.09 -11.51 -0.09
C PHE A 261 -2.07 -11.30 1.44
N VAL A 262 -3.19 -11.58 2.10
CA VAL A 262 -3.41 -11.50 3.56
C VAL A 262 -3.92 -12.83 4.09
#